data_AF-X0W3C6-F1
#
_entry.id   AF-X0W3C6-F1
#
_cell.length_a   1.000
_cell.length_b   1.000
_cell.length_c   1.000
_cell.angle_alpha   90.00
_cell.angle_beta   90.00
_cell.angle_gamma   90.00
#
_symmetry.space_group_name_H-M   'P 1'
#
loop_
_entity.id
_entity.type
_entity.pdbx_description
1 polymer ?
#
loop_
_entity_poly.entity_id
_entity_poly.type
_entity_poly.pdbx_seq_one_letter_code
_entity_poly.pdbx_strand_id
1 'polypeptide(L)'
;GHTHRTAHGVFLSRSDWDAARLLDAEVDHLLRRMKPHRGETIFLVIDDTRIPKRGKKMFAIKRTWDHKQQRFVHGHIVVTAAIVFRGVTLP
;
A
#
# COMPACT_ATOMS: atom_id res chain seq x y z
N GLY A 1 -24.13 -14.88 -14.02
CA GLY A 1 -23.07 -15.88 -13.85
C GLY A 1 -22.27 -15.60 -12.60
N HIS A 2 -22.55 -16.31 -11.51
CA HIS A 2 -21.94 -16.15 -10.18
C HIS A 2 -20.69 -17.05 -10.04
N THR A 3 -19.61 -16.76 -10.76
CA THR A 3 -18.29 -17.44 -10.59
C THR A 3 -17.22 -16.51 -10.01
N HIS A 4 -17.55 -15.25 -9.74
CA HIS A 4 -16.59 -14.15 -9.61
C HIS A 4 -15.91 -14.03 -8.25
N ARG A 5 -16.61 -14.30 -7.13
CA ARG A 5 -16.06 -14.06 -5.77
C ARG A 5 -14.96 -15.06 -5.39
N THR A 6 -15.13 -16.32 -5.77
CA THR A 6 -14.18 -17.40 -5.46
C THR A 6 -12.90 -17.26 -6.28
N ALA A 7 -13.01 -16.84 -7.54
CA ALA A 7 -11.86 -16.64 -8.42
C ALA A 7 -10.91 -15.54 -7.91
N HIS A 8 -11.44 -14.38 -7.49
CA HIS A 8 -10.61 -13.28 -6.95
C HIS A 8 -9.91 -13.64 -5.64
N GLY A 9 -10.62 -14.33 -4.74
CA GLY A 9 -10.02 -14.81 -3.49
C GLY A 9 -8.88 -15.81 -3.75
N VAL A 10 -9.07 -16.72 -4.71
CA VAL A 10 -8.03 -17.67 -5.13
C VAL A 10 -6.84 -16.95 -5.76
N PHE A 11 -7.09 -15.98 -6.65
CA PHE A 11 -6.01 -15.19 -7.24
C PHE A 11 -5.17 -14.47 -6.16
N LEU A 12 -5.82 -13.76 -5.24
CA LEU A 12 -5.13 -12.99 -4.20
C LEU A 12 -4.39 -13.86 -3.18
N SER A 13 -4.82 -15.10 -2.96
CA SER A 13 -4.27 -15.96 -1.90
C SER A 13 -3.42 -17.13 -2.38
N ARG A 14 -3.53 -17.53 -3.66
CA ARG A 14 -2.92 -18.75 -4.19
C ARG A 14 -2.15 -18.55 -5.50
N SER A 15 -2.32 -17.44 -6.20
CA SER A 15 -1.50 -17.15 -7.37
C SER A 15 -0.14 -16.62 -6.94
N ASP A 16 0.88 -16.93 -7.74
CA ASP A 16 2.21 -16.36 -7.59
C ASP A 16 2.25 -15.01 -8.31
N TRP A 17 2.18 -13.93 -7.56
CA TRP A 17 2.29 -12.57 -8.08
C TRP A 17 3.10 -11.71 -7.11
N ASP A 18 3.94 -10.86 -7.68
CA ASP A 18 4.78 -9.93 -6.93
C ASP A 18 4.08 -8.58 -6.85
N ALA A 19 3.49 -8.31 -5.68
CA ALA A 19 2.77 -7.07 -5.42
C ALA A 19 3.66 -5.83 -5.54
N ALA A 20 4.91 -5.92 -5.08
CA ALA A 20 5.84 -4.80 -5.09
C ALA A 20 6.25 -4.48 -6.53
N ARG A 21 6.62 -5.50 -7.30
CA ARG A 21 6.96 -5.33 -8.72
C ARG A 21 5.80 -4.79 -9.55
N LEU A 22 4.56 -5.23 -9.28
CA LEU A 22 3.38 -4.71 -9.97
C LEU A 22 3.18 -3.21 -9.68
N LEU A 23 3.39 -2.80 -8.43
CA LEU A 23 3.30 -1.41 -8.01
C LEU A 23 4.37 -0.54 -8.71
N ASP A 24 5.62 -0.98 -8.68
CA ASP A 24 6.73 -0.30 -9.35
C ASP A 24 6.48 -0.08 -10.84
N ALA A 25 5.95 -1.11 -11.52
CA ALA A 25 5.63 -1.04 -12.94
C ALA A 25 4.53 -0.01 -13.25
N GLU A 26 3.50 0.08 -12.40
CA GLU A 26 2.42 1.07 -12.55
C GLU A 26 2.94 2.49 -12.30
N VAL A 27 3.79 2.67 -11.29
CA VAL A 27 4.39 3.97 -10.97
C VAL A 27 5.30 4.46 -12.08
N ASP A 28 6.17 3.60 -12.62
CA ASP A 28 7.02 3.91 -13.77
C ASP A 28 6.16 4.26 -15.00
N HIS A 29 5.08 3.51 -15.25
CA HIS A 29 4.14 3.81 -16.33
C HIS A 29 3.51 5.21 -16.19
N LEU A 30 3.04 5.55 -15.00
CA LEU A 30 2.42 6.85 -14.71
C LEU A 30 3.44 7.99 -14.83
N LEU A 31 4.64 7.84 -14.24
CA LEU A 31 5.70 8.85 -14.32
C LEU A 31 6.12 9.11 -15.77
N ARG A 32 6.33 8.07 -16.58
CA ARG A 32 6.68 8.24 -18.00
C ARG A 32 5.64 9.02 -18.77
N ARG A 33 4.35 8.79 -18.50
CA ARG A 33 3.25 9.54 -19.14
C ARG A 33 3.23 11.01 -18.77
N MET A 34 3.75 11.37 -17.59
CA MET A 34 3.87 12.76 -17.16
C MET A 34 5.06 13.50 -17.82
N LYS A 35 5.94 12.78 -18.53
CA LYS A 35 7.09 13.31 -19.28
C LYS A 35 7.95 14.26 -18.43
N PRO A 36 8.56 13.77 -17.34
CA PRO A 36 9.40 14.60 -16.49
C PRO A 36 10.61 15.14 -17.30
N HIS A 37 10.96 16.38 -17.03
CA HIS A 37 12.12 17.06 -17.58
C HIS A 37 13.22 17.16 -16.53
N ARG A 38 14.46 17.28 -17.01
CA ARG A 38 15.61 17.48 -16.12
C ARG A 38 15.43 18.78 -15.34
N GLY A 39 15.69 18.71 -14.03
CA GLY A 39 15.57 19.85 -13.12
C GLY A 39 14.23 19.93 -12.39
N GLU A 40 13.26 19.07 -12.72
CA GLU A 40 12.04 18.96 -11.92
C GLU A 40 12.25 18.13 -10.65
N THR A 41 11.51 18.48 -9.61
CA THR A 41 11.56 17.81 -8.32
C THR A 41 10.52 16.70 -8.25
N ILE A 42 10.97 15.52 -7.80
CA ILE A 42 10.13 14.40 -7.40
C ILE A 42 10.30 14.23 -5.90
N PHE A 43 9.21 14.20 -5.15
CA PHE A 43 9.25 13.98 -3.71
C PHE A 43 9.03 12.50 -3.41
N LEU A 44 9.82 11.96 -2.50
CA LEU A 44 9.58 10.66 -1.88
C LEU A 44 8.99 10.90 -0.50
N VAL A 45 7.73 10.52 -0.31
CA VAL A 45 7.05 10.58 0.98
C VAL A 45 7.14 9.22 1.63
N ILE A 46 7.64 9.17 2.86
CA ILE A 46 7.70 7.96 3.67
C ILE A 46 6.88 8.22 4.94
N ASP A 47 5.89 7.37 5.19
CA ASP A 47 5.01 7.51 6.34
C ASP A 47 4.63 6.13 6.91
N ASP A 48 4.39 6.07 8.22
CA ASP A 48 3.89 4.87 8.88
C ASP A 48 2.37 4.95 9.10
N THR A 49 1.63 4.02 8.50
CA THR A 49 0.18 3.91 8.69
C THR A 49 -0.16 2.79 9.65
N ARG A 50 -1.00 3.10 10.64
CA ARG A 50 -1.59 2.12 11.57
C ARG A 50 -2.91 1.60 11.00
N ILE A 51 -2.97 0.30 10.71
CA ILE A 51 -4.16 -0.34 10.15
C ILE A 51 -4.81 -1.23 11.22
N PRO A 52 -5.94 -0.81 11.82
CA PRO A 52 -6.64 -1.64 12.79
C PRO A 52 -7.17 -2.91 12.12
N LYS A 53 -7.01 -4.05 12.79
CA LYS A 53 -7.50 -5.35 12.32
C LYS A 53 -8.38 -6.00 13.39
N ARG A 54 -9.49 -6.60 12.94
CA ARG A 54 -10.40 -7.38 13.81
C ARG A 54 -9.94 -8.82 14.00
N GLY A 55 -9.25 -9.37 13.00
CA GLY A 55 -8.73 -10.74 13.05
C GLY A 55 -7.57 -10.87 14.04
N LYS A 56 -7.48 -12.01 14.73
CA LYS A 56 -6.43 -12.30 15.73
C LYS A 56 -5.33 -13.24 15.22
N LYS A 57 -5.54 -13.91 14.08
CA LYS A 57 -4.65 -14.94 13.52
C LYS A 57 -4.12 -14.51 12.15
N MET A 58 -3.37 -13.41 12.12
CA MET A 58 -2.69 -12.92 10.92
C MET A 58 -1.25 -12.59 11.28
N PHE A 59 -0.33 -12.88 10.37
CA PHE A 59 1.08 -12.63 10.55
C PHE A 59 1.34 -11.14 10.84
N ALA A 60 2.26 -10.85 11.76
CA ALA A 60 2.68 -9.50 12.17
C ALA A 60 1.61 -8.59 12.83
N ILE A 61 0.45 -9.12 13.23
CA ILE A 61 -0.49 -8.38 14.08
C ILE A 61 0.12 -8.15 15.47
N LYS A 62 0.08 -6.89 15.93
CA LYS A 62 0.49 -6.50 17.28
C LYS A 62 -0.53 -5.58 17.95
N ARG A 63 -0.44 -5.49 19.27
CA ARG A 63 -1.17 -4.51 20.09
C ARG A 63 -0.29 -3.27 20.26
N THR A 64 -0.77 -2.11 19.85
CA THR A 64 -0.05 -0.83 19.93
C THR A 64 -0.92 0.18 20.68
N TRP A 65 -0.29 1.06 21.47
CA TRP A 65 -0.99 2.17 22.09
C TRP A 65 -1.29 3.26 21.04
N ASP A 66 -2.56 3.63 20.89
CA ASP A 66 -2.99 4.74 20.04
C ASP A 66 -3.11 6.00 20.90
N HIS A 67 -2.16 6.93 20.72
CA HIS A 67 -2.13 8.20 21.45
C HIS A 67 -3.28 9.15 21.05
N LYS A 68 -3.87 9.00 19.86
CA LYS A 68 -5.01 9.81 19.42
C LYS A 68 -6.30 9.35 20.11
N GLN A 69 -6.49 8.04 20.24
CA GLN A 69 -7.70 7.46 20.82
C GLN A 69 -7.54 7.07 22.30
N GLN A 70 -6.35 7.25 22.87
CA GLN A 70 -6.00 6.90 24.26
C GLN A 70 -6.40 5.46 24.62
N ARG A 71 -6.14 4.52 23.71
CA ARG A 71 -6.46 3.10 23.90
C ARG A 71 -5.51 2.18 23.16
N PHE A 72 -5.44 0.92 23.57
CA PHE A 72 -4.75 -0.10 22.80
C PHE A 72 -5.56 -0.49 21.56
N VAL A 73 -4.90 -0.49 20.40
CA VAL A 73 -5.44 -0.94 19.12
C VAL A 73 -4.66 -2.17 18.66
N HIS A 74 -5.38 -3.14 18.08
CA HIS A 74 -4.79 -4.34 17.50
C HIS A 74 -4.74 -4.19 15.98
N GLY A 75 -3.59 -4.45 15.37
CA GLY A 75 -3.43 -4.23 13.93
C GLY A 75 -2.00 -4.32 13.45
N HIS A 76 -1.77 -3.76 12.26
CA HIS A 76 -0.45 -3.60 11.68
C HIS A 76 -0.01 -2.15 11.76
N ILE A 77 1.30 -1.96 11.83
CA ILE A 77 1.96 -0.73 11.42
C ILE A 77 2.66 -1.06 10.12
N VAL A 78 2.36 -0.33 9.06
CA VAL A 78 2.97 -0.52 7.75
C VAL A 78 3.68 0.77 7.41
N VAL A 79 4.96 0.67 7.06
CA VAL A 79 5.69 1.79 6.45
C VAL A 79 5.40 1.77 4.96
N THR A 80 4.91 2.89 4.44
CA THR A 80 4.63 3.06 3.02
C THR A 80 5.50 4.17 2.45
N ALA A 81 5.89 4.01 1.19
CA ALA A 81 6.51 5.05 0.39
C ALA A 81 5.54 5.46 -0.71
N ALA A 82 5.54 6.74 -1.09
CA ALA A 82 4.78 7.25 -2.22
C ALA A 82 5.61 8.31 -2.95
N ILE A 83 5.48 8.36 -4.27
CA ILE A 83 6.08 9.40 -5.09
C ILE A 83 5.08 10.53 -5.25
N VAL A 84 5.48 11.77 -4.98
CA VAL A 84 4.68 12.95 -5.31
C VAL A 84 5.37 13.74 -6.41
N PHE A 85 4.70 13.87 -7.55
CA PHE A 85 5.19 14.62 -8.70
C PHE A 85 4.11 15.55 -9.24
N ARG A 86 4.40 16.85 -9.37
CA ARG A 86 3.46 17.89 -9.82
C ARG A 86 2.09 17.85 -9.10
N GLY A 87 2.11 17.58 -7.79
CA GLY A 87 0.90 17.49 -6.96
C GLY A 87 0.11 16.18 -7.08
N VAL A 88 0.58 15.22 -7.90
CA VAL A 88 -0.01 13.88 -8.00
C VAL A 88 0.76 12.90 -7.12
N THR A 89 0.04 12.18 -6.27
CA THR A 89 0.60 11.09 -5.45
C THR A 89 0.47 9.77 -6.21
N LEU A 90 1.60 9.12 -6.44
CA LEU A 90 1.75 7.80 -7.02
C LEU A 90 2.14 6.83 -5.89
N PRO A 91 1.51 5.64 -5.83
CA PRO A 91 1.71 4.71 -4.73
C PRO A 91 3.07 4.02 -4.77
#